data_AF-A0A356K949-F1
#
_entry.id   AF-A0A356K949-F1
#
_cell.length_a   1.000
_cell.length_b   1.000
_cell.length_c   1.000
_cell.angle_alpha   90.00
_cell.angle_beta   90.00
_cell.angle_gamma   90.00
#
_symmetry.space_group_name_H-M   'P 1'
#
loop_
_entity.id
_entity.type
_entity.pdbx_description
1 polymer ?
#
loop_
_entity_poly.entity_id
_entity_poly.type
_entity_poly.pdbx_seq_one_letter_code
_entity_poly.pdbx_strand_id
1 'polypeptide(L)'
;ACYQFDGPIGDGVPSGGGGSIWPAVQNLLLTARALGLGAAPTTLGLSNPAAVRKILNLPDNMAAYCLIPVGYPLGKFGSVTRLPAAETVRWDRWA
;
A
#
# COMPACT_ATOMS: atom_id res chain seq x y z
N ALA A 1 -1.09 4.62 -4.73
CA ALA A 1 -2.43 4.45 -4.14
C ALA A 1 -2.70 5.63 -3.22
N CYS A 2 -3.79 6.34 -3.51
CA CYS A 2 -4.16 7.56 -2.80
C CYS A 2 -5.55 7.40 -2.19
N TYR A 3 -5.84 8.23 -1.19
CA TYR A 3 -7.13 8.33 -0.55
C TYR A 3 -7.56 9.79 -0.51
N GLN A 4 -8.83 10.05 -0.86
CA GLN A 4 -9.44 11.37 -0.84
C GLN A 4 -10.24 11.55 0.45
N PHE A 5 -10.12 12.73 1.05
CA PHE A 5 -10.82 13.15 2.25
C PHE A 5 -11.92 14.16 1.90
N ASP A 6 -12.88 14.32 2.80
CA ASP A 6 -13.99 15.27 2.64
C ASP A 6 -13.54 16.73 2.74
N GLY A 7 -12.36 16.99 3.32
CA GLY A 7 -11.79 18.33 3.48
C GLY A 7 -10.28 18.36 3.24
N PRO A 8 -9.68 19.56 3.22
CA PRO A 8 -8.24 19.72 3.03
C PRO A 8 -7.48 19.01 4.15
N ILE A 9 -6.38 18.37 3.79
CA ILE A 9 -5.47 17.73 4.73
C ILE A 9 -4.19 18.56 4.87
N GLY A 10 -3.63 18.60 6.08
CA GLY A 10 -2.38 19.33 6.34
C GLY A 10 -1.16 18.72 5.64
N ASP A 11 0.02 19.27 5.97
CA ASP A 11 1.28 18.88 5.33
C ASP A 11 1.84 17.51 5.79
N GLY A 12 1.24 16.92 6.83
CA GLY A 12 1.59 15.60 7.36
C GLY A 12 0.81 14.45 6.70
N VAL A 13 1.25 13.21 6.95
CA VAL A 13 0.45 12.02 6.61
C VAL A 13 -0.74 11.95 7.56
N PRO A 14 -2.00 11.91 7.08
CA PRO A 14 -3.16 11.78 7.95
C PRO A 14 -3.11 10.44 8.69
N SER A 15 -3.24 10.48 10.02
CA SER A 15 -3.17 9.30 10.91
C SER A 15 -4.42 8.41 10.89
N GLY A 16 -5.48 8.83 10.18
CA GLY A 16 -6.73 8.10 10.05
C GLY A 16 -7.24 8.07 8.61
N GLY A 17 -8.11 7.11 8.30
CA GLY A 17 -8.62 6.89 6.95
C GLY A 17 -7.68 6.03 6.09
N GLY A 18 -8.03 5.86 4.81
CA GLY A 18 -7.18 5.15 3.84
C GLY A 18 -7.12 3.62 3.98
N GLY A 19 -7.67 3.02 5.04
CA GLY A 19 -7.69 1.55 5.21
C GLY A 19 -8.35 0.80 4.04
N SER A 20 -9.34 1.43 3.39
CA SER A 20 -10.08 0.87 2.26
C SER A 20 -9.26 0.72 0.98
N ILE A 21 -8.07 1.35 0.87
CA ILE A 21 -7.25 1.22 -0.33
C ILE A 21 -6.53 -0.13 -0.40
N TRP A 22 -6.24 -0.76 0.75
CA TRP A 22 -5.37 -1.94 0.83
C TRP A 22 -5.94 -3.17 0.11
N PRO A 23 -7.26 -3.46 0.14
CA PRO A 23 -7.84 -4.50 -0.70
C PRO A 23 -7.61 -4.27 -2.19
N ALA A 24 -7.73 -3.02 -2.67
CA ALA A 24 -7.46 -2.69 -4.08
C ALA A 24 -5.97 -2.85 -4.42
N VAL A 25 -5.08 -2.41 -3.52
CA VAL A 25 -3.63 -2.67 -3.64
C VAL A 25 -3.35 -4.17 -3.73
N GLN A 26 -3.96 -4.99 -2.87
CA GLN A 26 -3.77 -6.44 -2.89
C GLN A 26 -4.26 -7.07 -4.20
N ASN A 27 -5.41 -6.66 -4.73
CA ASN A 27 -5.91 -7.13 -6.02
C ASN A 27 -4.94 -6.81 -7.16
N LEU A 28 -4.34 -5.61 -7.16
CA LEU A 28 -3.30 -5.24 -8.13
C LEU A 28 -2.09 -6.15 -8.01
N LEU A 29 -1.60 -6.45 -6.80
CA LEU A 29 -0.46 -7.34 -6.59
C LEU A 29 -0.74 -8.76 -7.06
N LEU A 30 -1.95 -9.28 -6.79
CA LEU A 30 -2.38 -10.59 -7.27
C LEU A 30 -2.44 -10.64 -8.81
N THR A 31 -2.97 -9.59 -9.43
CA THR A 31 -3.03 -9.46 -10.90
C THR A 31 -1.63 -9.40 -11.51
N ALA A 32 -0.73 -8.59 -10.93
CA ALA A 32 0.66 -8.51 -11.37
C ALA A 32 1.32 -9.90 -11.33
N ARG A 33 1.14 -10.65 -10.24
CA ARG A 33 1.66 -12.02 -10.12
C ARG A 33 1.08 -12.96 -11.17
N ALA A 34 -0.23 -12.90 -11.44
CA ALA A 34 -0.88 -13.72 -12.46
C ALA A 34 -0.35 -13.45 -13.87
N LEU A 35 0.05 -12.20 -14.15
CA LEU A 35 0.65 -11.77 -15.42
C LEU A 35 2.17 -12.00 -15.50
N GLY A 36 2.78 -12.62 -14.49
CA GLY A 36 4.24 -12.82 -14.44
C GLY A 36 5.05 -11.55 -14.13
N LEU A 37 4.40 -10.48 -13.66
CA LEU A 37 5.04 -9.25 -13.22
C LEU A 37 5.44 -9.33 -11.73
N GLY A 38 6.51 -8.63 -11.38
CA GLY A 38 6.85 -8.31 -10.01
C GLY A 38 6.18 -7.02 -9.57
N ALA A 39 5.68 -6.97 -8.34
CA ALA A 39 5.17 -5.76 -7.72
C ALA A 39 5.44 -5.75 -6.21
N ALA A 40 5.73 -4.58 -5.64
CA ALA A 40 6.02 -4.44 -4.22
C ALA A 40 5.37 -3.17 -3.64
N PRO A 41 4.42 -3.27 -2.69
CA PRO A 41 3.91 -2.10 -2.00
C PRO A 41 5.00 -1.51 -1.10
N THR A 42 5.20 -0.20 -1.15
CA THR A 42 6.19 0.50 -0.31
C THR A 42 5.69 1.87 0.13
N THR A 43 6.11 2.28 1.32
CA THR A 43 5.87 3.60 1.92
C THR A 43 7.15 4.43 2.03
N LEU A 44 8.31 3.88 1.68
CA LEU A 44 9.62 4.53 1.87
C LEU A 44 9.72 5.87 1.11
N GLY A 45 9.13 5.96 -0.07
CA GLY A 45 9.08 7.19 -0.86
C GLY A 45 8.07 8.24 -0.37
N LEU A 46 7.34 7.96 0.72
CA LEU A 46 6.29 8.83 1.25
C LEU A 46 6.72 9.59 2.52
N SER A 47 7.99 9.52 2.91
CA SER A 47 8.53 10.19 4.10
C SER A 47 8.43 11.72 4.07
N ASN A 48 8.30 12.32 2.88
CA ASN A 48 8.03 13.75 2.69
C ASN A 48 6.71 13.95 1.93
N PRO A 49 5.57 14.03 2.63
CA PRO A 49 4.25 14.14 2.01
C PRO A 49 4.08 15.41 1.18
N ALA A 50 4.67 16.52 1.60
CA ALA A 50 4.65 17.79 0.87
C ALA A 50 5.36 17.67 -0.49
N ALA A 51 6.54 17.03 -0.53
CA ALA A 51 7.24 16.77 -1.78
C ALA A 51 6.44 15.82 -2.69
N VAL A 52 5.85 14.75 -2.13
CA VAL A 52 5.01 13.82 -2.90
C VAL A 52 3.79 14.53 -3.49
N ARG A 53 3.08 15.34 -2.70
CA ARG A 53 1.93 16.15 -3.15
C ARG A 53 2.33 17.03 -4.33
N LYS A 54 3.47 17.72 -4.23
CA LYS A 54 4.00 18.58 -5.28
C LYS A 54 4.38 17.80 -6.54
N ILE A 55 5.10 16.70 -6.41
CA ILE A 55 5.59 15.89 -7.55
C ILE A 55 4.43 15.24 -8.30
N LEU A 56 3.46 14.69 -7.58
CA LEU A 56 2.30 14.01 -8.15
C LEU A 56 1.13 14.96 -8.46
N ASN A 57 1.28 16.26 -8.18
CA ASN A 57 0.24 17.28 -8.32
C ASN A 57 -1.08 16.86 -7.66
N LEU A 58 -1.01 16.36 -6.41
CA LEU A 58 -2.20 15.89 -5.70
C LEU A 58 -3.05 17.07 -5.19
N PRO A 59 -4.39 16.95 -5.23
CA PRO A 59 -5.30 17.88 -4.56
C PRO A 59 -4.99 18.04 -3.08
N ASP A 60 -5.42 19.16 -2.49
CA ASP A 60 -5.25 19.48 -1.06
C ASP A 60 -6.01 18.53 -0.13
N ASN A 61 -7.06 17.88 -0.61
CA ASN A 61 -7.85 16.88 0.11
C ASN A 61 -7.45 15.42 -0.18
N MET A 62 -6.26 15.16 -0.75
CA MET A 62 -5.82 13.80 -1.11
C MET A 62 -4.44 13.48 -0.55
N ALA A 63 -4.26 12.27 0.00
CA ALA A 63 -2.97 11.75 0.44
C ALA A 63 -2.56 10.49 -0.31
N ALA A 64 -1.26 10.36 -0.58
CA ALA A 64 -0.66 9.09 -1.00
C ALA A 64 -0.32 8.24 0.22
N TYR A 65 -0.70 6.96 0.18
CA TYR A 65 -0.48 6.00 1.27
C TYR A 65 0.44 4.84 0.89
N CYS A 66 0.57 4.56 -0.41
CA CYS A 66 1.43 3.48 -0.90
C CYS A 66 1.90 3.78 -2.33
N LEU A 67 3.17 3.54 -2.60
CA LEU A 67 3.72 3.44 -3.96
C LEU A 67 3.87 1.96 -4.31
N ILE A 68 3.66 1.62 -5.59
CA ILE A 68 3.70 0.24 -6.05
C ILE A 68 4.54 0.19 -7.34
N PRO A 69 5.87 0.06 -7.26
CA PRO A 69 6.68 -0.33 -8.41
C PRO A 69 6.15 -1.65 -8.99
N VAL A 70 6.00 -1.69 -10.31
CA VAL A 70 5.58 -2.87 -11.09
C VAL A 70 6.52 -3.02 -12.29
N GLY A 71 6.94 -4.24 -12.60
CA GLY A 71 7.78 -4.50 -13.76
C GLY A 71 8.09 -5.97 -14.00
N TYR A 72 8.85 -6.25 -15.05
CA TYR A 72 9.31 -7.60 -15.35
C TYR A 72 10.46 -7.99 -14.41
N PRO A 73 10.32 -9.10 -13.66
CA PRO A 73 11.36 -9.50 -12.73
C PRO A 73 12.58 -10.03 -13.46
N LEU A 74 13.77 -9.58 -13.04
CA LEU A 74 15.04 -10.14 -13.53
C LEU A 74 15.35 -11.53 -12.93
N GLY A 75 14.66 -11.92 -11.85
CA GLY A 75 14.82 -13.20 -11.17
C GLY A 75 13.51 -13.98 -11.02
N LYS A 76 13.55 -15.13 -10.33
CA LYS A 76 12.37 -15.96 -10.06
C LYS A 76 11.84 -15.69 -8.66
N PHE A 77 10.61 -15.21 -8.55
CA PHE A 77 9.91 -15.13 -7.26
C PHE A 77 9.48 -16.52 -6.81
N GLY A 78 10.06 -16.99 -5.71
CA GLY A 78 9.73 -18.28 -5.11
C GLY A 78 8.39 -18.29 -4.38
N SER A 79 8.09 -19.43 -3.75
CA SER A 79 7.02 -19.53 -2.77
C SER A 79 7.27 -18.59 -1.59
N VAL A 80 6.19 -18.15 -0.94
CA VAL A 80 6.29 -17.33 0.26
C VAL A 80 6.08 -18.19 1.50
N THR A 81 6.89 -17.97 2.54
CA THR A 81 6.69 -18.58 3.86
C THR A 81 5.86 -17.66 4.74
N ARG A 82 4.99 -18.24 5.57
CA ARG A 82 4.16 -17.54 6.56
C ARG A 82 4.24 -18.27 7.89
N LEU A 83 3.95 -17.55 8.98
CA LEU A 83 3.74 -18.19 10.28
C LEU A 83 2.59 -19.19 10.19
N PRO A 84 2.61 -20.29 10.96
CA PRO A 84 1.48 -21.20 11.07
C PRO A 84 0.18 -20.47 11.45
N ALA A 85 -0.95 -20.92 10.90
CA ALA A 85 -2.25 -20.32 11.20
C ALA A 85 -2.57 -20.36 12.71
N ALA A 86 -2.17 -21.43 13.40
CA ALA A 86 -2.35 -21.59 14.84
C ALA A 86 -1.62 -20.51 15.66
N GLU A 87 -0.58 -19.88 15.12
CA GLU A 87 0.16 -18.80 15.79
C GLU A 87 -0.43 -17.42 15.52
N THR A 88 -1.25 -17.25 14.48
CA THR A 88 -1.74 -15.93 14.01
C THR A 88 -3.25 -15.75 14.17
N VAL A 89 -4.03 -16.83 14.05
CA VAL A 89 -5.48 -16.81 14.28
C VAL A 89 -5.75 -16.79 15.78
N ARG A 90 -6.77 -16.02 16.19
CA ARG A 90 -7.27 -15.98 17.56
C ARG A 90 -8.77 -16.21 17.54
N TRP A 91 -9.24 -17.05 18.45
CA TRP A 91 -10.65 -17.34 18.67
C TRP A 91 -11.10 -16.64 19.94
N ASP A 92 -12.22 -15.93 19.86
CA ASP A 92 -12.92 -15.22 20.95
C ASP A 92 -12.16 -14.08 21.65
N ARG A 93 -10.85 -14.22 21.89
CA ARG A 93 -10.01 -13.24 22.61
C ARG A 93 -8.59 -13.17 22.06
N TRP A 94 -7.99 -11.99 22.19
CA TRP A 94 -6.57 -11.80 21.96
C TRP A 94 -5.75 -12.49 23.06
N ALA A 95 -4.71 -13.24 22.68
CA ALA A 95 -3.78 -13.95 23.55
C ALA A 95 -2.36 -13.73 23.05
#